data_AF-A0A936SFJ7-F1
#
_entry.id   AF-A0A936SFJ7-F1
#
_cell.length_a   1.000
_cell.length_b   1.000
_cell.length_c   1.000
_cell.angle_alpha   90.00
_cell.angle_beta   90.00
_cell.angle_gamma   90.00
#
_symmetry.space_group_name_H-M   'P 1'
#
loop_
_entity.id
_entity.type
_entity.pdbx_description
1 polymer ?
#
loop_
_entity_poly.entity_id
_entity_poly.type
_entity_poly.pdbx_seq_one_letter_code
_entity_poly.pdbx_strand_id
1 'polypeptide(L)'
;MPHQEDIESQLKLLAAYRQTLAIYLRQRALLGEAYTPPGVLNSITESQLDIQRLKAILRNWRVEIEDLPDDGDSITAQVRTPLQSHETNLVADSDAVEDSNCDDISSKSAALSTAFAVLYDEITAPIKTPLDRFILDAKKK
;
A
#
# COMPACT_ATOMS: atom_id res chain seq x y z
N MET A 1 24.35 -5.44 -19.63
CA MET A 1 23.98 -4.15 -19.03
C MET A 1 22.93 -3.52 -19.92
N PRO A 2 21.82 -2.99 -19.37
CA PRO A 2 20.84 -2.25 -20.16
C PRO A 2 21.45 -0.95 -20.72
N HIS A 3 20.89 -0.43 -21.81
CA HIS A 3 21.24 0.90 -22.29
C HIS A 3 20.46 1.98 -21.52
N GLN A 4 20.96 3.22 -21.57
CA GLN A 4 20.32 4.34 -20.87
C GLN A 4 18.88 4.56 -21.34
N GLU A 5 18.60 4.37 -22.64
CA GLU A 5 17.26 4.45 -23.21
C GLU A 5 16.30 3.40 -22.62
N ASP A 6 16.79 2.18 -22.33
CA ASP A 6 16.00 1.13 -21.71
C ASP A 6 15.61 1.53 -20.27
N ILE A 7 16.57 2.07 -19.51
CA ILE A 7 16.34 2.54 -18.14
C ILE A 7 15.29 3.65 -18.14
N GLU A 8 15.42 4.64 -19.03
CA GLU A 8 14.46 5.73 -19.15
C GLU A 8 13.07 5.26 -19.58
N SER A 9 13.00 4.30 -20.48
CA SER A 9 11.74 3.69 -20.91
C SER A 9 11.03 3.01 -19.73
N GLN A 10 11.75 2.21 -18.93
CA GLN A 10 11.19 1.55 -17.76
C GLN A 10 10.79 2.53 -16.66
N LEU A 11 11.55 3.61 -16.45
CA LEU A 11 11.18 4.66 -15.50
C LEU A 11 9.92 5.42 -15.92
N LYS A 12 9.76 5.72 -17.21
CA LYS A 12 8.53 6.34 -17.76
C LYS A 12 7.33 5.42 -17.57
N LEU A 13 7.52 4.12 -17.84
CA LEU A 13 6.46 3.14 -17.64
C LEU A 13 6.07 3.02 -16.17
N LEU A 14 7.04 2.97 -15.26
CA LEU A 14 6.81 2.97 -13.81
C LEU A 14 6.00 4.20 -13.36
N ALA A 15 6.35 5.39 -13.86
CA ALA A 15 5.63 6.62 -13.55
C ALA A 15 4.17 6.57 -14.05
N ALA A 16 3.93 6.03 -15.26
CA ALA A 16 2.58 5.88 -15.81
C ALA A 16 1.70 4.93 -14.98
N TYR A 17 2.26 3.81 -14.52
CA TYR A 17 1.53 2.90 -13.62
C TYR A 17 1.22 3.54 -12.28
N ARG A 18 2.17 4.29 -11.68
CA ARG A 18 1.92 5.03 -10.43
C ARG A 18 0.79 6.06 -10.57
N GLN A 19 0.78 6.81 -11.68
CA GLN A 19 -0.30 7.75 -11.97
C GLN A 19 -1.65 7.03 -12.10
N THR A 20 -1.67 5.89 -12.80
CA THR A 20 -2.87 5.07 -12.99
C THR A 20 -3.38 4.50 -11.67
N LEU A 21 -2.49 3.97 -10.83
CA LEU A 21 -2.81 3.46 -9.50
C LEU A 21 -3.42 4.57 -8.62
N ALA A 22 -2.85 5.78 -8.63
CA ALA A 22 -3.40 6.91 -7.89
C ALA A 22 -4.84 7.26 -8.30
N ILE A 23 -5.16 7.13 -9.59
CA ILE A 23 -6.54 7.32 -10.09
C ILE A 23 -7.47 6.25 -9.53
N TYR A 24 -7.08 4.98 -9.58
CA TYR A 24 -7.92 3.90 -9.05
C TYR A 24 -8.10 3.97 -7.54
N LEU A 25 -7.04 4.32 -6.79
CA LEU A 25 -7.13 4.53 -5.34
C LEU A 25 -8.08 5.69 -5.01
N ARG A 26 -8.04 6.79 -5.77
CA ARG A 26 -9.01 7.89 -5.63
C ARG A 26 -10.43 7.43 -5.93
N GLN A 27 -10.64 6.62 -6.98
CA GLN A 27 -11.97 6.08 -7.29
C GLN A 27 -12.50 5.20 -6.16
N ARG A 28 -11.65 4.31 -5.61
CA ARG A 28 -12.00 3.48 -4.44
C ARG A 28 -12.34 4.34 -3.23
N ALA A 29 -11.58 5.42 -2.98
CA ALA A 29 -11.86 6.33 -1.88
C ALA A 29 -13.19 7.09 -2.04
N LEU A 30 -13.55 7.48 -3.27
CA LEU A 30 -14.81 8.18 -3.56
C LEU A 30 -16.04 7.28 -3.46
N LEU A 31 -15.93 6.03 -3.92
CA LEU A 31 -17.04 5.06 -3.89
C LEU A 31 -17.16 4.39 -2.52
N GLY A 32 -16.07 4.31 -1.77
CA GLY A 32 -15.96 3.48 -0.58
C GLY A 32 -15.77 2.01 -0.92
N GLU A 33 -15.24 1.24 0.03
CA GLU A 33 -14.87 -0.16 -0.18
C GLU A 33 -16.05 -1.05 -0.57
N ALA A 34 -17.21 -0.87 0.08
CA ALA A 34 -18.41 -1.69 -0.16
C ALA A 34 -19.03 -1.51 -1.55
N TYR A 35 -18.77 -0.36 -2.21
CA TYR A 35 -19.37 -0.02 -3.51
C TYR A 35 -18.34 0.05 -4.64
N THR A 36 -17.06 -0.24 -4.36
CA THR A 36 -16.03 -0.25 -5.38
C THR A 36 -16.25 -1.44 -6.30
N PRO A 37 -16.39 -1.23 -7.63
CA PRO A 37 -16.59 -2.32 -8.56
C PRO A 37 -15.40 -3.29 -8.54
N PRO A 38 -15.63 -4.62 -8.70
CA PRO A 38 -14.54 -5.60 -8.77
C PRO A 38 -13.48 -5.26 -9.82
N GLY A 39 -13.88 -4.65 -10.94
CA GLY A 39 -12.94 -4.19 -11.97
C GLY A 39 -11.90 -3.20 -11.45
N VAL A 40 -12.29 -2.26 -10.59
CA VAL A 40 -11.36 -1.27 -10.00
C VAL A 40 -10.40 -1.95 -9.02
N LEU A 41 -10.91 -2.88 -8.19
CA LEU A 41 -10.07 -3.65 -7.27
C LEU A 41 -9.03 -4.50 -8.00
N ASN A 42 -9.44 -5.15 -9.09
CA ASN A 42 -8.55 -5.93 -9.94
C ASN A 42 -7.48 -5.03 -10.58
N SER A 43 -7.88 -3.87 -11.12
CA SER A 43 -6.93 -2.92 -11.73
C SER A 43 -5.94 -2.33 -10.73
N ILE A 44 -6.34 -2.12 -9.46
CA ILE A 44 -5.41 -1.72 -8.38
C ILE A 44 -4.36 -2.80 -8.17
N THR A 45 -4.81 -4.05 -8.00
CA THR A 45 -3.92 -5.19 -7.73
C THR A 45 -2.97 -5.43 -8.90
N GLU A 46 -3.47 -5.38 -10.13
CA GLU A 46 -2.67 -5.52 -11.35
C GLU A 46 -1.63 -4.40 -11.47
N SER A 47 -2.03 -3.15 -11.25
CA SER A 47 -1.10 -2.01 -11.29
C SER A 47 0.00 -2.13 -10.24
N GLN A 48 -0.32 -2.60 -9.03
CA GLN A 48 0.69 -2.84 -7.98
C GLN A 48 1.66 -3.94 -8.39
N LEU A 49 1.18 -5.06 -8.95
CA LEU A 49 2.05 -6.14 -9.43
C LEU A 49 2.98 -5.67 -10.57
N ASP A 50 2.47 -4.87 -11.49
CA ASP A 50 3.28 -4.30 -12.58
C ASP A 50 4.35 -3.34 -12.05
N ILE A 51 4.00 -2.49 -11.08
CA ILE A 51 4.96 -1.61 -10.39
C ILE A 51 6.07 -2.44 -9.72
N GLN A 52 5.71 -3.48 -8.98
CA GLN A 52 6.68 -4.36 -8.32
C GLN A 52 7.62 -5.03 -9.33
N ARG A 53 7.08 -5.52 -10.44
CA ARG A 53 7.86 -6.13 -11.52
C ARG A 53 8.85 -5.14 -12.12
N LEU A 54 8.40 -3.92 -12.43
CA LEU A 54 9.26 -2.87 -13.00
C LEU A 54 10.37 -2.47 -12.03
N LYS A 55 10.04 -2.34 -10.73
CA LYS A 55 11.02 -2.05 -9.69
C LYS A 55 12.05 -3.15 -9.56
N ALA A 56 11.64 -4.42 -9.63
CA ALA A 56 12.57 -5.55 -9.61
C ALA A 56 13.54 -5.52 -10.80
N ILE A 57 13.05 -5.22 -12.01
CA ILE A 57 13.88 -5.09 -13.23
C ILE A 57 14.91 -3.97 -13.07
N LEU A 58 14.46 -2.79 -12.66
CA LEU A 58 15.31 -1.61 -12.49
C LEU A 58 16.33 -1.80 -11.36
N ARG A 59 15.95 -2.44 -10.24
CA ARG A 59 16.87 -2.82 -9.16
C ARG A 59 17.91 -3.85 -9.59
N ASN A 60 17.53 -4.82 -10.42
CA ASN A 60 18.47 -5.77 -11.01
C ASN A 60 19.50 -5.06 -11.91
N TRP A 61 19.13 -3.92 -12.48
CA TRP A 61 20.03 -3.03 -13.22
C TRP A 61 20.81 -2.05 -12.33
N ARG A 62 20.69 -2.18 -10.99
CA ARG A 62 21.30 -1.30 -9.98
C ARG A 62 20.85 0.16 -10.06
N VAL A 63 19.64 0.41 -10.57
CA VAL A 63 19.00 1.72 -10.51
C VAL A 63 18.30 1.84 -9.17
N GLU A 64 18.62 2.89 -8.41
CA GLU A 64 17.93 3.21 -7.16
C GLU A 64 16.55 3.80 -7.44
N ILE A 65 15.53 3.29 -6.75
CA ILE A 65 14.13 3.69 -6.92
C ILE A 65 13.51 3.79 -5.54
N GLU A 66 12.74 4.86 -5.35
CA GLU A 66 11.98 5.10 -4.14
C GLU A 66 10.81 4.10 -3.98
N ASP A 67 10.61 3.62 -2.75
CA ASP A 67 9.47 2.78 -2.36
C ASP A 67 8.34 3.63 -1.82
N LEU A 68 7.22 3.68 -2.54
CA LEU A 68 6.01 4.37 -2.09
C LEU A 68 5.10 3.40 -1.35
N PRO A 69 4.37 3.84 -0.31
CA PRO A 69 3.49 2.98 0.47
C PRO A 69 2.35 2.37 -0.38
N ASP A 70 1.90 3.10 -1.39
CA ASP A 70 0.81 2.68 -2.26
C ASP A 70 1.23 1.58 -3.27
N ASP A 71 2.53 1.38 -3.50
CA ASP A 71 3.07 0.38 -4.45
C ASP A 71 2.80 -1.08 -4.01
N GLY A 72 2.25 -1.30 -2.81
CA GLY A 72 1.93 -2.63 -2.28
C GLY A 72 3.14 -3.41 -1.74
N ASP A 73 4.31 -2.76 -1.63
CA ASP A 73 5.56 -3.35 -1.13
C ASP A 73 5.64 -3.46 0.40
N SER A 74 4.56 -3.19 1.13
CA SER A 74 4.53 -3.29 2.59
C SER A 74 4.61 -4.75 3.05
N ILE A 75 5.82 -5.30 3.16
CA ILE A 75 6.13 -6.60 3.79
C ILE A 75 5.96 -6.52 5.33
N THR A 76 4.92 -5.84 5.83
CA THR A 76 4.73 -5.57 7.27
C THR A 76 3.32 -5.89 7.76
N ALA A 77 2.66 -6.92 7.22
CA ALA A 77 1.33 -7.32 7.71
C ALA A 77 1.05 -8.84 7.75
N GLN A 78 2.06 -9.71 7.68
CA GLN A 78 1.88 -11.15 7.93
C GLN A 78 3.06 -11.73 8.73
N VAL A 79 3.46 -11.09 9.83
CA VAL A 79 4.01 -11.87 10.95
C VAL A 79 2.84 -12.63 11.54
N ARG A 80 2.50 -13.76 10.92
CA ARG A 80 1.69 -14.78 11.56
C ARG A 80 2.56 -15.33 12.68
N THR A 81 2.34 -14.86 13.89
CA THR A 81 2.85 -15.50 15.10
C THR A 81 2.47 -16.98 14.99
N PRO A 82 3.43 -17.93 14.91
CA PRO A 82 3.07 -19.32 15.07
C PRO A 82 2.64 -19.48 16.53
N LEU A 83 1.33 -19.41 16.79
CA LEU A 83 0.73 -19.96 18.01
C LEU A 83 0.82 -21.48 17.91
N GLN A 84 2.04 -21.98 18.11
CA GLN A 84 2.33 -23.38 18.32
C GLN A 84 2.78 -23.51 19.77
N SER A 85 1.85 -23.23 20.68
CA SER A 85 1.96 -23.70 22.05
C SER A 85 1.77 -25.21 22.02
N HIS A 86 2.89 -25.92 22.06
CA HIS A 86 2.93 -27.33 22.42
C HIS A 86 2.15 -27.54 23.73
N GLU A 87 0.98 -28.16 23.64
CA GLU A 87 0.34 -28.80 24.77
C GLU A 87 1.25 -29.93 25.26
N THR A 88 1.96 -29.69 26.36
CA THR A 88 2.57 -30.76 27.13
C THR A 88 1.47 -31.46 27.92
N ASN A 89 1.16 -32.67 27.50
CA ASN A 89 0.44 -33.66 28.26
C ASN A 89 1.26 -34.01 29.52
N LEU A 90 0.78 -33.63 30.71
CA LEU A 90 1.19 -34.25 31.97
C LEU A 90 -0.06 -34.49 32.82
N VAL A 91 -0.38 -35.76 32.97
CA VAL A 91 -1.47 -36.31 33.78
C VAL A 91 -1.04 -36.39 35.25
N ALA A 92 -2.04 -36.24 36.12
CA ALA A 92 -2.06 -36.35 37.60
C ALA A 92 -1.52 -35.10 38.32
N ASP A 93 -2.25 -34.45 39.22
CA ASP A 93 -3.05 -35.02 40.30
C ASP A 93 -4.16 -34.04 40.76
N SER A 94 -5.07 -34.61 41.53
CA SER A 94 -6.30 -34.14 42.19
C SER A 94 -6.33 -32.77 42.90
N ASP A 95 -7.59 -32.35 43.13
CA ASP A 95 -8.10 -31.48 44.20
C ASP A 95 -8.40 -29.99 43.91
N ALA A 96 -9.68 -29.79 43.56
CA ALA A 96 -10.65 -28.97 44.31
C ALA A 96 -10.76 -27.44 44.06
N VAL A 97 -12.06 -27.08 43.97
CA VAL A 97 -12.75 -25.82 44.36
C VAL A 97 -13.05 -24.79 43.26
N GLU A 98 -14.36 -24.53 43.21
CA GLU A 98 -15.17 -23.53 42.52
C GLU A 98 -14.64 -22.09 42.66
N ASP A 99 -14.77 -21.26 41.62
CA ASP A 99 -15.85 -20.25 41.55
C ASP A 99 -15.71 -19.35 40.32
N SER A 100 -16.84 -19.13 39.65
CA SER A 100 -17.33 -17.85 39.15
C SER A 100 -16.31 -16.79 38.69
N ASN A 101 -16.21 -16.52 37.37
CA ASN A 101 -16.37 -15.14 36.90
C ASN A 101 -16.82 -15.04 35.43
N CYS A 102 -17.92 -14.33 35.29
CA CYS A 102 -18.56 -13.88 34.07
C CYS A 102 -17.97 -12.51 33.67
N ASP A 103 -18.20 -12.13 32.43
CA ASP A 103 -18.16 -10.76 31.88
C ASP A 103 -16.88 -10.22 31.18
N ASP A 104 -17.13 -9.85 29.92
CA ASP A 104 -16.80 -8.57 29.28
C ASP A 104 -15.64 -8.51 28.26
N ILE A 105 -15.93 -8.94 27.02
CA ILE A 105 -15.18 -8.62 25.80
C ILE A 105 -16.03 -7.75 24.86
N SER A 106 -16.42 -6.55 25.31
CA SER A 106 -17.25 -5.63 24.49
C SER A 106 -16.72 -4.19 24.35
N SER A 107 -15.46 -3.88 24.67
CA SER A 107 -15.06 -2.45 24.76
C SER A 107 -13.77 -1.96 24.07
N LYS A 108 -13.21 -2.66 23.07
CA LYS A 108 -11.96 -2.20 22.40
C LYS A 108 -12.05 -1.79 20.91
N SER A 109 -13.25 -1.67 20.34
CA SER A 109 -13.43 -1.36 18.91
C SER A 109 -13.37 0.14 18.55
N ALA A 110 -13.53 1.06 19.51
CA ALA A 110 -13.76 2.47 19.19
C ALA A 110 -12.51 3.35 19.01
N ALA A 111 -11.29 2.87 19.29
CA ALA A 111 -10.11 3.74 19.38
C ALA A 111 -9.28 3.87 18.08
N LEU A 112 -9.59 3.14 17.01
CA LEU A 112 -8.82 3.18 15.76
C LEU A 112 -9.43 4.08 14.67
N SER A 113 -10.61 4.65 14.90
CA SER A 113 -11.35 5.39 13.87
C SER A 113 -10.99 6.88 13.74
N THR A 114 -10.20 7.47 14.66
CA THR A 114 -10.00 8.94 14.70
C THR A 114 -8.60 9.39 14.25
N ALA A 115 -7.63 8.49 14.10
CA ALA A 115 -6.26 8.87 13.73
C ALA A 115 -6.00 9.03 12.22
N PHE A 116 -6.89 8.52 11.35
CA PHE A 116 -6.65 8.52 9.89
C PHE A 116 -7.04 9.84 9.19
N ALA A 117 -7.80 10.72 9.84
CA ALA A 117 -8.38 11.90 9.20
C ALA A 117 -7.50 13.17 9.22
N VAL A 118 -6.38 13.20 9.95
CA VAL A 118 -5.60 14.44 10.18
C VAL A 118 -4.37 14.57 9.25
N LEU A 119 -3.98 13.53 8.51
CA LEU A 119 -2.73 13.52 7.73
C LEU A 119 -2.86 13.83 6.24
N TYR A 120 -4.05 14.18 5.74
CA TYR A 120 -4.28 14.41 4.31
C TYR A 120 -4.31 15.89 3.87
N ASP A 121 -4.18 16.85 4.77
CA ASP A 121 -4.35 18.29 4.42
C ASP A 121 -3.03 19.03 4.09
N GLU A 122 -1.86 18.38 4.23
CA GLU A 122 -0.55 19.06 4.04
C GLU A 122 0.24 18.59 2.81
N ILE A 123 -0.29 17.66 2.01
CA ILE A 123 0.39 17.15 0.80
C ILE A 123 -0.18 17.72 -0.51
N THR A 124 -1.20 18.59 -0.43
CA THR A 124 -1.75 19.31 -1.59
C THR A 124 -1.02 20.64 -1.83
N ALA A 125 0.31 20.66 -1.66
CA ALA A 125 1.10 21.73 -2.25
C ALA A 125 1.17 21.49 -3.77
N PRO A 126 0.80 22.46 -4.62
CA PRO A 126 0.88 22.29 -6.07
C PRO A 126 2.35 22.12 -6.43
N ILE A 127 2.70 20.93 -6.91
CA ILE A 127 3.98 20.68 -7.58
C ILE A 127 3.98 21.62 -8.80
N LYS A 128 4.62 22.78 -8.65
CA LYS A 128 4.97 23.67 -9.77
C LYS A 128 5.91 22.89 -10.67
N THR A 129 5.35 22.22 -11.67
CA THR A 129 6.12 21.59 -12.72
C THR A 129 6.87 22.68 -13.50
N PRO A 130 8.18 22.53 -13.79
CA PRO A 130 8.89 23.42 -14.69
C PRO A 130 8.59 23.13 -16.18
N LEU A 131 7.42 22.53 -16.49
CA LEU A 131 7.06 22.13 -17.86
C LEU A 131 6.32 23.22 -18.65
N ASP A 132 5.95 24.36 -18.05
CA ASP A 132 5.29 25.46 -18.76
C ASP A 132 6.26 26.43 -19.48
N ARG A 133 7.57 26.20 -19.42
CA ARG A 133 8.54 27.06 -20.11
C ARG A 133 8.75 26.69 -21.60
N PHE A 134 8.20 25.58 -22.07
CA PHE A 134 8.42 25.11 -23.44
C PHE A 134 7.29 25.41 -24.44
N ILE A 135 6.13 25.92 -24.01
CA ILE A 135 4.98 26.15 -24.90
C ILE A 135 4.80 27.62 -25.33
N LEU A 136 5.62 28.56 -24.84
CA LEU A 136 5.49 29.99 -25.19
C LEU A 136 6.37 30.49 -26.36
N ASP A 137 7.27 29.69 -26.92
CA ASP A 137 8.18 30.14 -28.01
C ASP A 137 7.71 29.76 -29.44
N ALA A 138 6.58 29.07 -29.57
CA ALA A 138 6.04 28.69 -30.89
C ALA A 138 5.08 29.73 -31.50
N LYS A 139 4.94 30.92 -30.91
CA LYS A 139 3.99 31.97 -31.39
C LYS A 139 4.65 33.25 -31.87
N LYS A 140 5.94 33.22 -32.21
CA LYS A 140 6.65 34.37 -32.77
C LYS A 140 7.43 33.99 -34.04
N LYS A 141 6.69 33.72 -35.11
CA LYS A 141 7.13 33.97 -36.48
C LYS A 141 5.93 34.19 -37.38
#